data_AF-A0AAW0S6N8-F1
#
_entry.id   AF-A0AAW0S6N8-F1
#
_cell.length_a   1.000
_cell.length_b   1.000
_cell.length_c   1.000
_cell.angle_alpha   90.00
_cell.angle_beta   90.00
_cell.angle_gamma   90.00
#
_symmetry.space_group_name_H-M   'P 1'
#
loop_
_entity.id
_entity.type
_entity.pdbx_description
1 polymer ?
#
loop_
_entity_poly.entity_id
_entity_poly.type
_entity_poly.pdbx_seq_one_letter_code
_entity_poly.pdbx_strand_id
1 'polypeptide(L)'
;MVASCNDGNIYVAAASNETNKKCNAMWPTSKESIIPFDGSLNVMHYYAGAMSAVGVSRLRSSPAYKIPNDAVVTVLVPAPAADGSFFYMAADASEKVFYPIVCEFASKAVPRVFLAKDLSAGIKTLEGGSVADSITGAKVERCFGLSLKPQF
;
A
#
# COMPACT_ATOMS: atom_id res chain seq x y z
N MET A 1 5.42 9.88 -7.53
CA MET A 1 6.46 9.20 -6.72
C MET A 1 5.78 8.41 -5.61
N VAL A 2 6.27 7.22 -5.24
CA VAL A 2 5.78 6.47 -4.07
C VAL A 2 6.85 6.48 -2.99
N ALA A 3 6.47 6.81 -1.76
CA ALA A 3 7.42 6.94 -0.66
C ALA A 3 6.86 6.33 0.62
N SER A 4 7.71 5.68 1.40
CA SER A 4 7.40 5.30 2.78
C SER A 4 7.86 6.41 3.72
N CYS A 5 7.14 6.63 4.82
CA CYS A 5 7.49 7.64 5.81
C CYS A 5 7.57 7.03 7.22
N ASN A 6 8.22 7.75 8.14
CA ASN A 6 8.43 7.31 9.52
C ASN A 6 7.14 7.16 10.36
N ASP A 7 6.02 7.70 9.88
CA ASP A 7 4.69 7.48 10.43
C ASP A 7 4.11 6.11 10.04
N GLY A 8 4.87 5.34 9.25
CA GLY A 8 4.60 4.01 8.73
C GLY A 8 3.65 3.96 7.54
N ASN A 9 3.18 5.09 7.03
CA ASN A 9 2.33 5.13 5.84
C ASN A 9 3.18 5.06 4.57
N ILE A 10 2.56 4.54 3.51
CA ILE A 10 3.06 4.68 2.15
C ILE A 10 2.18 5.70 1.43
N TYR A 11 2.82 6.67 0.80
CA TYR A 11 2.18 7.78 0.13
C TYR A 11 2.46 7.77 -1.36
N VAL A 12 1.48 8.22 -2.15
CA VAL A 12 1.63 8.47 -3.59
C VAL A 12 1.61 9.98 -3.78
N ALA A 13 2.76 10.55 -4.10
CA ALA A 13 2.92 11.98 -4.31
C ALA A 13 2.85 12.34 -5.80
N ALA A 14 1.99 13.31 -6.11
CA ALA A 14 2.38 14.50 -6.87
C ALA A 14 2.84 15.66 -5.93
N ALA A 15 2.74 15.52 -4.60
CA ALA A 15 2.79 16.64 -3.67
C ALA A 15 3.51 16.32 -2.36
N SER A 16 4.71 16.84 -2.20
CA SER A 16 5.01 17.87 -1.19
C SER A 16 6.46 18.32 -1.40
N ASN A 17 6.74 19.62 -1.40
CA ASN A 17 8.11 20.15 -1.29
C ASN A 17 8.72 19.87 0.11
N GLU A 18 8.13 18.95 0.85
CA GLU A 18 8.70 18.44 2.07
C GLU A 18 9.80 17.47 1.66
N THR A 19 11.01 18.00 1.52
CA THR A 19 12.25 17.25 1.83
C THR A 19 12.25 16.87 3.31
N ASN A 20 11.17 16.24 3.78
CA ASN A 20 11.15 15.66 5.10
C ASN A 20 12.13 14.51 5.02
N LYS A 21 13.27 14.64 5.72
CA LYS A 21 14.25 13.56 5.95
C LYS A 21 13.63 12.26 6.52
N LYS A 22 12.33 12.31 6.82
CA LYS A 22 11.47 11.29 7.41
C LYS A 22 10.81 10.37 6.38
N CYS A 23 10.84 10.73 5.09
CA CYS A 23 10.28 9.91 4.01
C CYS A 23 11.39 9.46 3.06
N ASN A 24 11.28 8.21 2.60
CA ASN A 24 12.22 7.62 1.66
C ASN A 24 11.46 7.09 0.43
N ALA A 25 11.95 7.46 -0.75
CA ALA A 25 11.41 7.02 -2.03
C ALA A 25 12.24 5.89 -2.69
N MET A 26 13.29 5.41 -2.03
CA MET A 26 14.07 4.28 -2.50
C MET A 26 13.35 2.97 -2.21
N TRP A 27 13.19 2.14 -3.25
CA TRP A 27 12.56 0.82 -3.20
C TRP A 27 13.50 -0.19 -3.84
N PRO A 28 14.40 -0.83 -3.07
CA PRO A 28 15.33 -1.83 -3.59
C PRO A 28 14.60 -2.99 -4.25
N THR A 29 15.08 -3.43 -5.41
CA THR A 29 14.53 -4.56 -6.16
C THR A 29 15.48 -5.75 -6.15
N SER A 30 14.92 -6.96 -6.10
CA SER A 30 15.67 -8.20 -6.37
C SER A 30 15.94 -8.37 -7.87
N LYS A 31 16.65 -9.44 -8.25
CA LYS A 31 16.87 -9.81 -9.66
C LYS A 31 15.56 -10.15 -10.39
N GLU A 32 14.58 -10.63 -9.65
CA GLU A 32 13.22 -10.98 -10.10
C GLU A 32 12.28 -9.76 -10.01
N SER A 33 12.82 -8.56 -9.83
CA SER A 33 12.07 -7.31 -9.68
C SER A 33 11.09 -7.31 -8.50
N ILE A 34 11.35 -8.07 -7.44
CA ILE A 34 10.56 -8.05 -6.20
C ILE A 34 11.04 -6.89 -5.33
N ILE A 35 10.12 -6.17 -4.68
CA ILE A 35 10.43 -5.15 -3.67
C ILE A 35 10.14 -5.74 -2.29
N PRO A 36 11.17 -6.17 -1.53
CA PRO A 36 10.99 -6.79 -0.22
C PRO A 36 10.87 -5.79 0.94
N PHE A 37 11.47 -4.60 0.80
CA PHE A 37 11.53 -3.58 1.85
C PHE A 37 11.67 -2.19 1.24
N ASP A 38 11.47 -1.16 2.06
CA ASP A 38 11.83 0.20 1.68
C ASP A 38 13.34 0.46 1.87
N GLY A 39 13.80 1.62 1.40
CA GLY A 39 15.20 2.03 1.53
C GLY A 39 15.71 2.29 2.95
N SER A 40 14.87 2.17 3.98
CA SER A 40 15.27 2.12 5.39
C SER A 40 15.26 0.71 5.97
N LEU A 41 15.17 -0.32 5.11
CA LEU A 41 15.06 -1.74 5.47
C LEU A 41 13.81 -2.06 6.31
N ASN A 42 12.77 -1.23 6.24
CA ASN A 42 11.49 -1.55 6.84
C ASN A 42 10.74 -2.55 5.97
N VAL A 43 10.02 -3.46 6.63
CA VAL A 43 9.16 -4.43 5.95
C VAL A 43 7.78 -3.83 5.70
N MET A 44 7.21 -4.17 4.55
CA MET A 44 5.81 -3.85 4.27
C MET A 44 4.90 -4.85 4.97
N HIS A 45 3.77 -4.37 5.48
CA HIS A 45 2.79 -5.22 6.15
C HIS A 45 1.36 -4.68 6.00
N TYR A 46 0.41 -5.57 6.20
CA TYR A 46 -1.01 -5.26 6.27
C TYR A 46 -1.65 -5.93 7.50
N TYR A 47 -2.80 -5.42 7.94
CA TYR A 47 -3.53 -5.99 9.08
C TYR A 47 -4.45 -7.11 8.63
N ALA A 48 -4.22 -8.32 9.13
CA ALA A 48 -4.98 -9.53 8.77
C ALA A 48 -6.45 -9.44 9.16
N GLY A 49 -6.76 -8.84 10.33
CA GLY A 49 -8.12 -8.68 10.82
C GLY A 49 -8.97 -7.81 9.90
N ALA A 50 -8.45 -6.66 9.47
CA ALA A 50 -9.15 -5.78 8.51
C ALA A 50 -9.33 -6.49 7.16
N MET A 51 -8.26 -7.12 6.66
CA MET A 51 -8.27 -7.82 5.38
C MET A 51 -9.28 -8.99 5.37
N SER A 52 -9.40 -9.74 6.47
CA SER A 52 -10.36 -10.84 6.58
C SER A 52 -11.80 -10.34 6.72
N ALA A 53 -12.03 -9.30 7.53
CA ALA A 53 -13.37 -8.80 7.86
C ALA A 53 -14.04 -8.05 6.70
N VAL A 54 -13.31 -7.18 6.00
CA VAL A 54 -13.89 -6.29 4.98
C VAL A 54 -13.16 -6.29 3.65
N GLY A 55 -12.14 -7.15 3.49
CA GLY A 55 -11.44 -7.32 2.22
C GLY A 55 -10.46 -6.21 1.87
N VAL A 56 -10.22 -5.25 2.78
CA VAL A 56 -9.24 -4.16 2.61
C VAL A 56 -8.40 -3.98 3.87
N SER A 57 -7.20 -3.44 3.72
CA SER A 57 -6.31 -3.12 4.84
C SER A 57 -5.36 -1.97 4.49
N ARG A 58 -4.82 -1.29 5.50
CA ARG A 58 -3.73 -0.32 5.29
C ARG A 58 -2.49 -1.06 4.79
N LEU A 59 -1.81 -0.52 3.79
CA LEU A 59 -0.44 -0.91 3.49
C LEU A 59 0.50 -0.02 4.30
N ARG A 60 1.36 -0.64 5.11
CA ARG A 60 2.25 0.05 6.03
C ARG A 60 3.68 -0.40 5.82
N SER A 61 4.65 0.44 6.19
CA SER A 61 6.07 0.09 6.23
C SER A 61 6.61 0.38 7.63
N SER A 62 7.27 -0.59 8.27
CA SER A 62 7.81 -0.40 9.62
C SER A 62 9.02 -1.32 9.89
N PRO A 63 9.87 -1.00 10.88
CA PRO A 63 10.88 -1.95 11.31
C PRO A 63 10.22 -3.25 11.74
N ALA A 64 10.79 -4.41 11.36
CA ALA A 64 10.17 -5.71 11.59
C ALA A 64 9.82 -5.98 13.07
N TYR A 65 10.60 -5.45 14.01
CA TYR A 65 10.37 -5.59 15.44
C TYR A 65 9.29 -4.64 16.02
N LYS A 66 8.71 -3.76 15.19
CA LYS A 66 7.64 -2.81 15.57
C LYS A 66 6.30 -3.10 14.91
N ILE A 67 6.19 -4.17 14.13
CA ILE A 67 4.91 -4.51 13.49
C ILE A 67 3.92 -5.04 14.56
N PRO A 68 2.63 -4.66 14.48
CA PRO A 68 1.61 -5.20 15.39
C PRO A 68 1.40 -6.71 15.24
N ASN A 69 0.84 -7.36 16.27
CA ASN A 69 0.65 -8.82 16.30
C ASN A 69 -0.29 -9.35 15.19
N ASP A 70 -1.22 -8.53 14.72
CA ASP A 70 -2.15 -8.89 13.64
C ASP A 70 -1.62 -8.52 12.25
N ALA A 71 -0.39 -8.01 12.17
CA ALA A 71 0.25 -7.64 10.91
C ALA A 71 0.83 -8.87 10.21
N VAL A 72 0.63 -8.92 8.90
CA VAL A 72 1.21 -9.94 8.00
C VAL A 72 2.20 -9.23 7.09
N VAL A 73 3.44 -9.71 7.07
CA VAL A 73 4.49 -9.21 6.18
C VAL A 73 4.10 -9.51 4.73
N THR A 74 4.28 -8.50 3.88
CA THR A 74 4.00 -8.59 2.45
C THR A 74 5.15 -7.96 1.67
N VAL A 75 5.32 -8.39 0.42
CA VAL A 75 6.29 -7.85 -0.54
C VAL A 75 5.55 -7.40 -1.78
N LEU A 76 6.13 -6.48 -2.57
CA LEU A 76 5.56 -6.15 -3.87
C LEU A 76 6.21 -7.03 -4.93
N VAL A 77 5.39 -7.73 -5.70
CA VAL A 77 5.82 -8.63 -6.78
C VAL A 77 5.31 -8.12 -8.13
N PRO A 78 6.08 -8.28 -9.22
CA PRO A 78 5.55 -8.11 -10.56
C PRO A 78 4.41 -9.10 -10.83
N ALA A 79 3.27 -8.61 -11.29
CA ALA A 79 2.16 -9.44 -11.74
C ALA A 79 1.68 -8.99 -13.13
N PRO A 80 1.40 -9.94 -14.05
CA PRO A 80 0.91 -9.61 -15.37
C PRO A 80 -0.54 -9.12 -15.33
N ALA A 81 -0.85 -8.09 -16.11
CA ALA A 81 -2.19 -7.66 -16.43
C ALA A 81 -2.68 -8.28 -17.74
N ALA A 82 -4.00 -8.19 -17.97
CA ALA A 82 -4.64 -8.74 -19.16
C ALA A 82 -4.13 -8.15 -20.49
N ASP A 83 -3.58 -6.93 -20.46
CA ASP A 83 -2.98 -6.26 -21.62
C ASP A 83 -1.50 -6.64 -21.84
N GLY A 84 -0.97 -7.60 -21.07
CA GLY A 84 0.42 -8.06 -21.15
C GLY A 84 1.41 -7.14 -20.44
N SER A 85 0.98 -6.03 -19.85
CA SER A 85 1.84 -5.20 -19.01
C SER A 85 2.01 -5.80 -17.61
N PHE A 86 3.07 -5.39 -16.90
CA PHE A 86 3.31 -5.82 -15.51
C PHE A 86 3.05 -4.67 -14.56
N PHE A 87 2.39 -4.98 -13.43
CA PHE A 87 2.23 -4.05 -12.32
C PHE A 87 2.62 -4.72 -11.01
N TYR A 88 3.02 -3.91 -10.03
CA TYR A 88 3.25 -4.41 -8.68
C TYR A 88 1.94 -4.77 -7.98
N MET A 89 1.88 -5.99 -7.46
CA MET A 89 0.86 -6.43 -6.51
C MET A 89 1.52 -6.79 -5.19
N ALA A 90 0.77 -6.72 -4.10
CA ALA A 90 1.27 -7.17 -2.80
C ALA A 90 1.04 -8.67 -2.65
N ALA A 91 2.06 -9.43 -2.24
CA ALA A 91 1.97 -10.85 -1.96
C ALA A 91 2.46 -11.18 -0.55
N ASP A 92 1.82 -12.12 0.13
CA ASP A 92 2.29 -12.64 1.43
C ASP A 92 2.89 -14.05 1.32
N ALA A 93 3.46 -14.55 2.42
CA ALA A 93 4.08 -15.87 2.47
C ALA A 93 3.11 -17.05 2.30
N SER A 94 1.79 -16.80 2.31
CA SER A 94 0.75 -17.78 1.98
C SER A 94 0.28 -17.68 0.53
N GLU A 95 1.05 -16.98 -0.32
CA GLU A 95 0.78 -16.78 -1.75
C GLU A 95 -0.52 -16.01 -2.04
N LYS A 96 -1.08 -15.32 -1.04
CA LYS A 96 -2.23 -14.44 -1.28
C LYS A 96 -1.74 -13.16 -1.94
N VAL A 97 -2.44 -12.75 -2.99
CA VAL A 97 -2.13 -11.55 -3.76
C VAL A 97 -3.21 -10.49 -3.55
N PHE A 98 -2.80 -9.24 -3.39
CA PHE A 98 -3.67 -8.11 -3.12
C PHE A 98 -3.38 -6.94 -4.04
N TYR A 99 -4.43 -6.21 -4.40
CA TYR A 99 -4.38 -5.01 -5.23
C TYR A 99 -3.98 -3.80 -4.39
N PRO A 100 -2.88 -3.11 -4.73
CA PRO A 100 -2.56 -1.82 -4.14
C PRO A 100 -3.54 -0.75 -4.64
N ILE A 101 -4.12 0.02 -3.72
CA ILE A 101 -5.11 1.07 -4.00
C ILE A 101 -4.60 2.38 -3.40
N VAL A 102 -4.68 3.47 -4.14
CA VAL A 102 -4.45 4.84 -3.65
C VAL A 102 -5.79 5.44 -3.26
N CYS A 103 -5.87 6.08 -2.09
CA CYS A 103 -7.02 6.88 -1.72
C CYS A 103 -6.61 8.33 -1.43
N GLU A 104 -7.39 9.25 -2.00
CA GLU A 104 -7.33 10.69 -1.79
C GLU A 104 -8.36 11.09 -0.72
N PHE A 105 -8.07 12.15 0.02
CA PHE A 105 -8.84 12.57 1.17
C PHE A 105 -9.33 14.01 1.01
N ALA A 106 -10.59 14.25 1.40
CA ALA A 106 -11.24 15.56 1.24
C ALA A 106 -10.52 16.72 1.95
N SER A 107 -9.69 16.43 2.95
CA SER A 107 -8.93 17.41 3.73
C SER A 107 -7.59 17.83 3.11
N LYS A 108 -7.33 17.49 1.84
CA LYS A 108 -6.01 17.62 1.18
C LYS A 108 -4.89 16.84 1.88
N ALA A 109 -5.25 15.84 2.70
CA ALA A 109 -4.25 14.94 3.25
C ALA A 109 -3.57 14.16 2.12
N VAL A 110 -2.28 13.86 2.30
CA VAL A 110 -1.47 13.19 1.28
C VAL A 110 -2.09 11.83 0.95
N PRO A 111 -2.22 11.46 -0.35
CA PRO A 111 -2.83 10.19 -0.74
C PRO A 111 -2.08 8.99 -0.18
N ARG A 112 -2.81 8.06 0.44
CA ARG A 112 -2.24 6.87 1.11
C ARG A 112 -2.51 5.60 0.31
N VAL A 113 -1.66 4.60 0.50
CA VAL A 113 -1.80 3.30 -0.14
C VAL A 113 -2.44 2.26 0.80
N PHE A 114 -3.36 1.49 0.24
CA PHE A 114 -4.11 0.40 0.87
C PHE A 114 -3.96 -0.87 0.04
N LEU A 115 -4.34 -2.00 0.61
CA LEU A 115 -4.46 -3.28 -0.09
C LEU A 115 -5.92 -3.74 -0.13
N ALA A 116 -6.31 -4.44 -1.19
CA ALA A 116 -7.61 -5.10 -1.29
C ALA A 116 -7.51 -6.50 -1.92
N LYS A 117 -8.42 -7.40 -1.52
CA LYS A 117 -8.59 -8.73 -2.16
C LYS A 117 -9.13 -8.62 -3.59
N ASP A 118 -10.00 -7.64 -3.82
CA ASP A 118 -10.63 -7.34 -5.09
C ASP A 118 -10.57 -5.83 -5.31
N LEU A 119 -10.16 -5.40 -6.51
CA LEU A 119 -9.92 -3.99 -6.80
C LEU A 119 -11.20 -3.15 -6.71
N SER A 120 -12.27 -3.58 -7.38
CA SER A 120 -13.52 -2.81 -7.48
C SER A 120 -14.29 -2.81 -6.16
N ALA A 121 -14.41 -3.96 -5.50
CA ALA A 121 -15.02 -4.06 -4.18
C ALA A 121 -14.18 -3.31 -3.14
N GLY A 122 -12.85 -3.37 -3.24
CA GLY A 122 -11.94 -2.66 -2.35
C GLY A 122 -12.09 -1.13 -2.42
N ILE A 123 -12.14 -0.56 -3.63
CA ILE A 123 -12.41 0.87 -3.85
C ILE A 123 -13.75 1.26 -3.23
N LYS A 124 -14.82 0.51 -3.53
CA LYS A 124 -16.16 0.76 -2.98
C LYS A 124 -16.18 0.71 -1.45
N THR A 125 -15.45 -0.22 -0.84
CA THR A 125 -15.32 -0.33 0.61
C THR A 125 -14.57 0.87 1.18
N LEU A 126 -13.44 1.28 0.59
CA LEU A 126 -12.61 2.39 1.10
C LEU A 126 -13.28 3.76 0.94
N GLU A 127 -14.16 3.93 -0.04
CA GLU A 127 -15.01 5.11 -0.22
C GLU A 127 -16.30 5.06 0.65
N GLY A 128 -16.55 3.94 1.34
CA GLY A 128 -17.81 3.61 1.97
C GLY A 128 -17.94 3.98 3.46
N GLY A 129 -18.32 5.21 3.76
CA GLY A 129 -18.89 5.62 5.06
C GLY A 129 -18.04 5.32 6.32
N SER A 130 -18.68 5.25 7.50
CA SER A 130 -18.00 5.26 8.80
C SER A 130 -17.11 4.04 9.09
N VAL A 131 -17.42 2.87 8.54
CA VAL A 131 -16.56 1.68 8.69
C VAL A 131 -15.25 1.87 7.92
N ALA A 132 -15.31 2.48 6.73
CA ALA A 132 -14.12 2.81 5.96
C ALA A 132 -13.23 3.80 6.71
N ASP A 133 -13.82 4.81 7.35
CA ASP A 133 -13.08 5.83 8.11
C ASP A 133 -12.22 5.22 9.23
N SER A 134 -12.67 4.12 9.85
CA SER A 134 -11.87 3.39 10.84
C SER A 134 -10.58 2.80 10.24
N ILE A 135 -10.63 2.41 8.97
CA ILE A 135 -9.52 1.81 8.23
C ILE A 135 -8.67 2.88 7.57
N THR A 136 -9.26 3.91 6.97
CA THR A 136 -8.55 4.95 6.23
C THR A 136 -7.97 6.02 7.15
N GLY A 137 -8.54 6.15 8.36
CA GLY A 137 -8.17 7.13 9.39
C GLY A 137 -8.72 8.53 9.11
N ALA A 138 -9.42 8.74 7.99
CA ALA A 138 -10.06 9.99 7.59
C ALA A 138 -11.02 9.73 6.43
N LYS A 139 -11.98 10.63 6.25
CA LYS A 139 -12.94 10.54 5.13
C LYS A 139 -12.23 10.57 3.78
N VAL A 140 -12.39 9.48 3.04
CA VAL A 140 -11.92 9.34 1.66
C VAL A 140 -12.83 10.14 0.72
N GLU A 141 -12.23 10.80 -0.26
CA GLU A 141 -12.94 11.46 -1.35
C GLU A 141 -13.05 10.53 -2.57
N ARG A 142 -11.96 9.84 -2.90
CA ARG A 142 -11.86 8.96 -4.06
C ARG A 142 -10.71 7.97 -3.89
N CYS A 143 -10.86 6.76 -4.41
CA CYS A 143 -9.79 5.77 -4.53
C CYS A 143 -9.63 5.26 -5.97
N PHE A 144 -8.44 4.76 -6.29
CA PHE A 144 -8.13 4.13 -7.57
C PHE A 144 -6.97 3.14 -7.45
N GLY A 145 -6.88 2.18 -8.36
CA GLY A 145 -5.78 1.22 -8.38
C GLY A 145 -4.42 1.90 -8.58
N LEU A 146 -3.41 1.47 -7.83
CA LEU A 146 -2.05 1.95 -7.97
C LEU A 146 -1.32 1.14 -9.05
N SER A 147 -1.18 1.72 -10.24
CA SER A 147 -0.50 1.08 -11.37
C SER A 147 0.99 1.43 -11.40
N LEU A 148 1.80 0.80 -10.54
CA LEU A 148 3.26 0.89 -10.61
C LEU A 148 3.83 -0.20 -11.51
N LYS A 149 4.61 0.17 -12.52
CA LYS A 149 5.25 -0.77 -13.44
C LYS A 149 6.66 -1.14 -12.96
N PRO A 150 7.04 -2.42 -12.93
CA PRO A 150 8.43 -2.84 -12.79
C PRO A 150 9.29 -2.29 -13.93
N GLN A 151 10.54 -1.96 -13.64
CA GLN A 151 11.56 -1.70 -14.65
C GLN A 151 12.42 -2.97 -14.74
N PHE A 152 12.34 -3.65 -15.88
CA PHE A 152 13.16 -4.82 -16.19
C PHE A 152 14.41 -4.40 -16.99
#